data_AF-A0A842UL15-F1
#
_entry.id   AF-A0A842UL15-F1
#
_cell.length_a   1.000
_cell.length_b   1.000
_cell.length_c   1.000
_cell.angle_alpha   90.00
_cell.angle_beta   90.00
_cell.angle_gamma   90.00
#
_symmetry.space_group_name_H-M   'P 1'
#
loop_
_entity.id
_entity.type
_entity.pdbx_description
1 polymer ?
#
loop_
_entity_poly.entity_id
_entity_poly.type
_entity_poly.pdbx_seq_one_letter_code
_entity_poly.pdbx_strand_id
1 'polypeptide(L)' 'SNLAAGVMILLNTPFYLGDEIEVKGVRGTVKTITMTYTKLVDEENNKITLPNSIVWGNPIKNTTTYNTTKKQTPNG' A
#
# COMPACT_ATOMS: atom_id res chain seq x y z
N SER A 1 -19.55 -18.08 -13.18
CA SER A 1 -20.21 -17.61 -11.93
C SER A 1 -19.14 -17.06 -11.00
N ASN A 2 -18.88 -15.75 -11.03
CA ASN A 2 -17.61 -15.20 -10.54
C ASN A 2 -17.79 -14.12 -9.45
N LEU A 3 -18.68 -14.33 -8.48
CA LEU A 3 -18.97 -13.32 -7.45
C LEU A 3 -18.36 -13.60 -6.07
N ALA A 4 -17.87 -14.82 -5.79
CA ALA A 4 -17.30 -15.17 -4.47
C ALA A 4 -15.77 -14.91 -4.34
N ALA A 5 -15.05 -14.79 -5.47
CA ALA A 5 -13.61 -14.49 -5.48
C ALA A 5 -13.29 -12.99 -5.35
N GLY A 6 -14.30 -12.11 -5.48
CA GLY A 6 -14.13 -10.65 -5.39
C GLY A 6 -14.01 -10.11 -3.97
N VAL A 7 -14.27 -10.93 -2.94
CA VAL A 7 -14.36 -10.52 -1.52
C VAL A 7 -13.46 -11.34 -0.58
N MET A 8 -12.88 -12.47 -1.00
CA MET A 8 -12.33 -13.48 -0.07
C MET A 8 -10.83 -13.45 0.26
N ILE A 9 -10.02 -12.47 -0.20
CA ILE A 9 -8.58 -12.43 0.18
C ILE A 9 -8.19 -11.06 0.74
N LEU A 10 -8.81 -10.73 1.88
CA LEU A 10 -8.31 -9.79 2.89
C LEU A 10 -7.44 -10.52 3.95
N LEU A 11 -6.84 -11.67 3.59
CA LEU A 11 -6.10 -12.52 4.52
C LEU A 11 -4.59 -12.28 4.53
N ASN A 12 -4.06 -11.45 3.63
CA ASN A 12 -2.68 -10.94 3.68
C ASN A 12 -2.59 -9.64 2.87
N THR A 13 -3.22 -8.56 3.33
CA THR A 13 -3.06 -7.24 2.70
C THR A 13 -1.62 -6.76 2.97
N PRO A 14 -0.74 -6.59 1.96
CA PRO A 14 0.67 -6.23 2.16
C PRO A 14 0.88 -4.79 2.69
N PHE A 15 -0.20 -4.00 2.74
CA PHE A 15 -0.23 -2.64 3.24
C PHE A 15 -1.64 -2.27 3.69
N TYR A 16 -1.73 -1.27 4.55
CA TYR A 16 -2.99 -0.75 5.09
C TYR A 16 -3.23 0.70 4.66
N LEU A 17 -4.42 1.22 4.94
CA LEU A 17 -4.68 2.65 4.83
C LEU A 17 -3.70 3.41 5.73
N GLY A 18 -3.08 4.46 5.19
CA GLY A 18 -2.08 5.24 5.90
C GLY A 18 -0.64 4.74 5.73
N ASP A 19 -0.43 3.54 5.18
CA ASP A 19 0.92 3.10 4.83
C ASP A 19 1.44 3.88 3.63
N GLU A 20 2.73 4.18 3.65
CA GLU A 20 3.43 4.69 2.50
C GLU A 20 4.04 3.55 1.71
N ILE A 21 3.59 3.41 0.46
CA ILE A 21 4.02 2.35 -0.44
C ILE A 21 4.62 2.92 -1.71
N GLU A 22 5.49 2.14 -2.34
CA GLU A 22 6.02 2.39 -3.66
C GLU A 22 5.75 1.19 -4.57
N VAL A 23 5.14 1.46 -5.73
CA VAL A 23 4.78 0.46 -6.74
C VAL A 23 5.20 0.98 -8.11
N LYS A 24 6.08 0.27 -8.82
CA LYS A 24 6.63 0.67 -10.14
C LYS A 24 7.19 2.10 -10.18
N GLY A 25 7.88 2.55 -9.13
CA GLY A 25 8.43 3.91 -9.03
C GLY A 25 7.40 4.99 -8.67
N VAL A 26 6.16 4.60 -8.43
CA VAL A 26 5.11 5.50 -7.94
C VAL A 26 5.00 5.33 -6.43
N ARG A 27 5.41 6.37 -5.68
CA ARG A 27 5.39 6.39 -4.21
C ARG A 27 4.28 7.28 -3.69
N GLY A 28 3.60 6.83 -2.63
CA GLY A 28 2.64 7.66 -1.92
C GLY A 28 1.96 6.95 -0.76
N THR A 29 1.25 7.73 0.04
CA THR A 29 0.45 7.24 1.15
C THR A 29 -0.87 6.68 0.64
N VAL A 30 -1.22 5.47 1.06
CA VAL A 30 -2.50 4.83 0.75
C VAL A 30 -3.64 5.58 1.43
N LYS A 31 -4.51 6.21 0.65
CA LYS A 31 -5.68 6.95 1.16
C LYS A 31 -6.99 6.20 0.96
N THR A 32 -7.07 5.35 -0.06
CA THR A 32 -8.30 4.59 -0.33
C THR A 32 -7.96 3.28 -1.01
N ILE A 33 -8.61 2.20 -0.57
CA ILE A 33 -8.56 0.90 -1.22
C ILE A 33 -9.99 0.55 -1.60
N THR A 34 -10.23 0.23 -2.87
CA THR A 34 -11.54 -0.19 -3.38
C THR A 34 -11.40 -1.54 -4.09
N MET A 35 -12.50 -2.11 -4.59
CA MET A 35 -12.45 -3.39 -5.30
C MET A 35 -11.71 -3.32 -6.64
N THR A 36 -11.68 -2.15 -7.29
CA THR A 36 -11.11 -1.97 -8.63
C THR A 36 -9.82 -1.16 -8.65
N TYR A 37 -9.62 -0.28 -7.67
CA TYR A 37 -8.44 0.59 -7.61
C TYR A 37 -8.00 0.91 -6.17
N THR A 38 -6.75 1.32 -6.05
CA THR A 38 -6.12 1.91 -4.87
C THR A 38 -5.73 3.35 -5.18
N LYS A 39 -6.00 4.27 -4.26
CA LYS A 39 -5.60 5.69 -4.35
C LYS A 39 -4.43 5.95 -3.43
N LEU A 40 -3.39 6.56 -4.00
CA LEU A 40 -2.25 7.09 -3.29
C LEU A 40 -2.28 8.61 -3.34
N VAL A 41 -1.69 9.24 -2.33
CA VAL A 41 -1.35 10.66 -2.34
C VAL A 41 0.16 10.76 -2.14
N ASP A 42 0.85 11.43 -3.06
CA ASP A 42 2.29 11.66 -2.94
C ASP A 42 2.62 12.83 -1.99
N GLU A 43 3.91 13.09 -1.79
CA GLU A 43 4.40 14.17 -0.92
C GLU A 43 3.99 15.57 -1.43
N GLU A 44 3.68 15.71 -2.71
CA GLU A 44 3.24 16.94 -3.36
C GLU A 44 1.71 17.14 -3.33
N ASN A 45 0.98 16.25 -2.65
CA ASN A 45 -0.49 16.19 -2.61
C ASN A 45 -1.16 15.84 -3.96
N ASN A 46 -0.44 15.27 -4.92
CA ASN A 46 -1.05 14.76 -6.14
C ASN A 46 -1.81 13.46 -5.84
N LYS A 47 -3.01 13.34 -6.44
CA LYS A 47 -3.83 12.13 -6.33
C LYS A 47 -3.47 11.14 -7.43
N ILE A 48 -2.98 9.98 -7.03
CA ILE A 48 -2.59 8.89 -7.94
C ILE A 48 -3.60 7.75 -7.80
N THR A 49 -4.13 7.25 -8.91
CA THR A 49 -5.07 6.12 -8.92
C THR A 49 -4.45 4.94 -9.64
N LEU A 50 -4.26 3.84 -8.92
CA LEU A 50 -3.68 2.60 -9.43
C LEU A 50 -4.77 1.53 -9.52
N PRO A 51 -4.99 0.89 -10.67
CA PRO A 51 -5.80 -0.32 -10.75
C PRO A 51 -5.23 -1.40 -9.83
N ASN A 52 -6.10 -2.14 -9.13
CA ASN A 52 -5.64 -3.17 -8.20
C ASN A 52 -4.78 -4.23 -8.90
N SER A 53 -5.06 -4.56 -10.17
CA SER A 53 -4.23 -5.49 -10.96
C SER A 53 -2.77 -5.03 -11.09
N ILE A 54 -2.51 -3.73 -11.16
CA ILE A 54 -1.14 -3.18 -11.17
C ILE A 54 -0.50 -3.34 -9.80
N VAL A 55 -1.23 -3.05 -8.73
CA VAL A 55 -0.71 -3.15 -7.36
C VAL A 55 -0.36 -4.59 -7.01
N TRP A 56 -1.24 -5.55 -7.33
CA TRP A 56 -1.01 -6.97 -7.05
C TRP A 56 -0.05 -7.65 -8.03
N GLY A 57 0.06 -7.14 -9.26
CA GLY A 57 0.93 -7.69 -10.31
C GLY A 57 2.38 -7.20 -10.24
N ASN A 58 2.74 -6.35 -9.29
CA ASN A 58 4.08 -5.76 -9.19
C ASN A 58 4.61 -5.86 -7.76
N PRO A 59 5.95 -5.82 -7.56
CA PRO A 59 6.53 -5.69 -6.23
C PRO A 59 6.04 -4.41 -5.53
N ILE A 60 5.66 -4.56 -4.25
CA ILE A 60 5.22 -3.47 -3.39
C ILE A 60 6.28 -3.26 -2.31
N LYS A 61 6.83 -2.06 -2.23
CA LYS A 61 7.73 -1.66 -1.15
C LYS A 61 6.94 -0.85 -0.13
N ASN A 62 6.76 -1.38 1.07
CA ASN A 62 6.10 -0.67 2.17
C ASN A 62 7.16 -0.09 3.11
N THR A 63 7.20 1.23 3.25
CA THR A 63 8.18 1.93 4.08
C THR A 63 7.67 2.15 5.51
N THR A 64 6.38 1.89 5.76
CA THR A 64 5.72 2.15 7.04
C THR A 64 5.59 0.90 7.92
N THR A 65 5.48 -0.31 7.33
CA THR A 65 5.22 -1.56 8.07
C THR A 65 6.22 -1.88 9.19
N TYR A 66 7.49 -1.53 9.03
CA TYR A 66 8.55 -1.83 10.01
C TYR A 66 9.04 -0.61 10.79
N ASN A 67 8.21 0.44 10.94
CA ASN A 67 8.44 1.45 11.98
C ASN A 67 8.16 0.88 13.39
N THR A 68 8.57 -0.37 13.65
CA THR A 68 8.86 -0.83 15.01
C THR A 68 10.17 -0.17 15.41
N THR A 69 10.07 1.00 16.02
CA THR A 69 11.01 1.53 17.01
C THR A 69 12.43 0.95 16.93
N LYS A 70 13.18 1.28 15.88
CA LYS A 70 14.59 1.62 16.12
C LYS A 70 14.61 3.08 16.52
N LYS A 71 14.02 3.39 17.69
CA LYS A 71 14.71 4.31 18.60
C LYS A 71 16.06 3.64 18.76
N GLN A 72 17.05 4.15 18.02
CA GLN A 72 18.43 4.06 18.44
C GLN A 72 18.41 4.49 19.90
N THR A 73 18.47 3.54 20.84
CA THR A 73 19.22 3.80 22.05
C THR A 73 20.67 3.76 21.58
N PRO A 74 21.39 4.89 21.54
CA PRO A 74 22.83 4.84 21.45
C PRO A 74 23.30 4.29 22.79
N ASN A 75 23.43 2.97 22.88
CA ASN A 75 24.01 2.35 24.06
C ASN A 75 25.51 2.24 23.84
N GLY A 76 26.23 3.19 24.46
CA GLY A 76 27.61 3.06 24.91
C GLY A 76 28.66 3.40 23.89
#